data_AF-A0A0D9ZSJ3-F1
#
_entry.id   AF-A0A0D9ZSJ3-F1
#
_cell.length_a   1.000
_cell.length_b   1.000
_cell.length_c   1.000
_cell.angle_alpha   90.00
_cell.angle_beta   90.00
_cell.angle_gamma   90.00
#
_symmetry.space_group_name_H-M   'P 1'
#
loop_
_entity.id
_entity.type
_entity.pdbx_description
1 polymer ?
#
loop_
_entity_poly.entity_id
_entity_poly.type
_entity_poly.pdbx_seq_one_letter_code
_entity_poly.pdbx_strand_id
1 'polypeptide(L)'
;MAMAAAKGRVLPLLAVAAALAAALLYRAPFSKVSGRFPLPRGGEGRADQRDRRRGLPELPAPATGGGLRHAHLDEPGRAEWEGFSTGTRAAAAGGITTLVDMPLNSYPSTVSEETLKLKLDAAKDKLHVDVGFWGGLVPENALNPSALESLLNAGVLGLKSFMCPSGINDFPMTNSTHIEEGLVTLAKYKRPLLIHAERIPDVQNEDGIDGELDPKAYTTYLKSRPPAWEEAAIKDLQRAMKDTEIGGRSEGAHIHIVHLSDAKTSLGLLKDAKQNGARVSIETCPHYLAFSAEEVPDGDTRFKCAPPIRDSTNRDNLWEALLDGHIDMLSSDHSPSAPDLKLMEEGNFLRAWGGISSLQFVLPVTWSHGKKYGISLNQLASWWSERPAMLAGLKKKGAILPGYRADIVVWKPEAQFHLDDSHPVYHKHRNISAYLGKQLSGKILSTFVSGNLVFAEDKHAKAACGAPILAK
;
A
#
# COMPACT_ATOMS: atom_id res chain seq x y z
N MET A 1 15.24 -38.70 -26.77
CA MET A 1 15.56 -39.03 -25.37
C MET A 1 15.72 -37.71 -24.61
N ALA A 2 14.65 -37.17 -24.02
CA ALA A 2 14.71 -36.02 -23.14
C ALA A 2 13.44 -36.00 -22.29
N MET A 3 13.61 -36.19 -20.99
CA MET A 3 12.54 -36.17 -20.00
C MET A 3 12.90 -35.12 -18.94
N ALA A 4 11.91 -34.29 -18.64
CA ALA A 4 11.60 -33.63 -17.37
C ALA A 4 12.61 -32.68 -16.71
N ALA A 5 12.18 -31.41 -16.58
CA ALA A 5 11.98 -30.78 -15.28
C ALA A 5 11.03 -29.57 -15.41
N ALA A 6 9.76 -29.75 -15.05
CA ALA A 6 8.84 -28.66 -14.72
C ALA A 6 8.47 -28.78 -13.24
N LYS A 7 9.03 -27.90 -12.39
CA LYS A 7 8.60 -27.70 -11.01
C LYS A 7 8.13 -26.25 -10.89
N GLY A 8 6.84 -26.07 -10.68
CA GLY A 8 6.23 -24.76 -10.49
C GLY A 8 4.74 -24.78 -10.72
N ARG A 9 4.00 -25.47 -9.84
CA ARG A 9 2.55 -25.33 -9.62
C ARG A 9 2.17 -26.25 -8.47
N VAL A 10 1.43 -25.71 -7.49
CA VAL A 10 0.30 -26.32 -6.77
C VAL A 10 -0.01 -25.39 -5.60
N LEU A 11 -1.09 -24.62 -5.74
CA LEU A 11 -1.93 -24.25 -4.61
C LEU A 11 -2.44 -25.60 -4.06
N PRO A 12 -2.14 -26.03 -2.82
CA PRO A 12 -2.64 -27.32 -2.36
C PRO A 12 -4.17 -27.22 -2.34
N LEU A 13 -4.84 -27.96 -3.23
CA LEU A 13 -6.30 -28.04 -3.34
C LEU A 13 -6.96 -28.27 -1.98
N LEU A 14 -6.26 -28.91 -1.03
CA LEU A 14 -6.67 -29.11 0.36
C LEU A 14 -6.80 -27.82 1.19
N ALA A 15 -5.97 -26.80 0.98
CA ALA A 15 -6.05 -25.53 1.71
C ALA A 15 -7.23 -24.67 1.21
N VAL A 16 -7.48 -24.70 -0.09
CA VAL A 16 -8.65 -24.07 -0.72
C VAL A 16 -9.93 -24.81 -0.33
N ALA A 17 -9.91 -26.14 -0.32
CA ALA A 17 -11.04 -26.95 0.15
C ALA A 17 -11.30 -26.77 1.65
N ALA A 18 -10.28 -26.57 2.49
CA ALA A 18 -10.46 -26.27 3.91
C ALA A 18 -10.98 -24.85 4.16
N ALA A 19 -10.57 -23.86 3.37
CA ALA A 19 -11.10 -22.50 3.43
C ALA A 19 -12.54 -22.41 2.89
N LEU A 20 -12.85 -23.14 1.80
CA LEU A 20 -14.22 -23.31 1.28
C LEU A 20 -15.08 -24.11 2.25
N ALA A 21 -14.55 -25.17 2.86
CA ALA A 21 -15.25 -25.92 3.91
C ALA A 21 -15.46 -25.04 5.14
N ALA A 22 -14.50 -24.20 5.55
CA ALA A 22 -14.69 -23.23 6.64
C ALA A 22 -15.76 -22.18 6.29
N ALA A 23 -15.79 -21.69 5.04
CA ALA A 23 -16.81 -20.78 4.55
C ALA A 23 -18.20 -21.43 4.41
N LEU A 24 -18.26 -22.74 4.11
CA LEU A 24 -19.49 -23.52 3.97
C LEU A 24 -19.99 -24.12 5.31
N LEU A 25 -19.10 -24.33 6.29
CA LEU A 25 -19.41 -24.99 7.57
C LEU A 25 -19.74 -24.02 8.71
N TYR A 26 -19.57 -22.71 8.55
CA TYR A 26 -19.72 -21.78 9.67
C TYR A 26 -21.12 -21.17 9.83
N ARG A 27 -21.99 -21.97 10.46
CA ARG A 27 -23.12 -21.56 11.32
C ARG A 27 -22.87 -21.82 12.82
N ALA A 28 -21.65 -22.12 13.26
CA ALA A 28 -21.33 -22.33 14.69
C ALA A 28 -19.88 -21.91 14.99
N PRO A 29 -19.50 -21.39 16.18
CA PRO A 29 -18.24 -20.68 16.44
C PRO A 29 -16.98 -21.58 16.51
N PHE A 30 -15.83 -21.05 16.09
CA PHE A 30 -14.53 -21.73 16.10
C PHE A 30 -14.00 -21.60 17.52
N SER A 31 -13.86 -22.74 18.20
CA SER A 31 -13.06 -22.80 19.43
C SER A 31 -11.62 -22.46 19.09
N LYS A 32 -10.98 -21.62 19.93
CA LYS A 32 -9.57 -21.20 19.89
C LYS A 32 -8.61 -22.35 19.54
N VAL A 33 -8.35 -22.57 18.25
CA VAL A 33 -7.25 -23.42 17.78
C VAL A 33 -6.33 -22.51 16.97
N SER A 34 -5.08 -22.45 17.41
CA SER A 34 -3.98 -21.58 16.96
C SER A 34 -4.18 -20.97 15.57
N GLY A 35 -4.31 -19.64 15.45
CA GLY A 35 -4.56 -18.87 14.21
C GLY A 35 -3.50 -18.98 13.09
N ARG A 36 -3.17 -20.20 12.66
CA ARG A 36 -2.22 -20.59 11.62
C ARG A 36 -2.85 -21.68 10.75
N PHE A 37 -2.42 -21.77 9.50
CA PHE A 37 -2.81 -22.90 8.65
C PHE A 37 -2.32 -24.23 9.24
N PRO A 38 -3.18 -25.27 9.30
CA PRO A 38 -2.80 -26.57 9.81
C PRO A 38 -1.71 -27.21 8.93
N LEU A 39 -0.80 -27.96 9.56
CA LEU A 39 0.16 -28.80 8.85
C LEU A 39 -0.57 -30.02 8.24
N PRO A 40 -0.22 -30.50 7.04
CA PRO A 40 -0.83 -31.69 6.48
C PRO A 40 -0.54 -32.90 7.39
N ARG A 41 -1.59 -33.61 7.80
CA ARG A 41 -1.46 -34.96 8.35
C ARG A 41 -1.54 -35.95 7.20
N GLY A 42 -0.52 -36.79 7.04
CA GLY A 42 -0.53 -37.88 6.07
C GLY A 42 -1.61 -38.90 6.44
N GLY A 43 -2.59 -39.06 5.57
CA GLY A 43 -3.63 -40.07 5.66
C GLY A 43 -4.09 -40.45 4.27
N GLU A 44 -3.71 -41.64 3.83
CA GLU A 44 -4.18 -42.24 2.58
C GLU A 44 -5.67 -42.56 2.71
N GLY A 45 -6.50 -41.92 1.90
CA GLY A 45 -7.92 -42.23 1.77
C GLY A 45 -8.28 -42.28 0.29
N ARG A 46 -8.55 -43.48 -0.23
CA ARG A 46 -9.05 -43.71 -1.58
C ARG A 46 -10.44 -43.06 -1.72
N ALA A 47 -10.64 -42.24 -2.74
CA ALA A 47 -11.96 -41.76 -3.15
C ALA A 47 -12.27 -42.28 -4.56
N ASP A 48 -13.38 -43.02 -4.64
CA ASP A 48 -13.97 -43.61 -5.84
C ASP A 48 -14.53 -42.52 -6.77
N GLN A 49 -14.30 -42.67 -8.07
CA GLN A 49 -14.79 -41.77 -9.12
C GLN A 49 -16.18 -42.21 -9.58
N ARG A 50 -17.19 -41.38 -9.34
CA ARG A 50 -18.39 -41.26 -10.19
C ARG A 50 -19.26 -40.10 -9.69
N ASP A 51 -19.36 -39.00 -10.43
CA ASP A 51 -20.63 -38.56 -11.05
C ASP A 51 -20.43 -37.30 -11.93
N ARG A 52 -21.29 -37.17 -12.94
CA ARG A 52 -21.23 -36.28 -14.10
C ARG A 52 -21.84 -34.90 -13.83
N ARG A 53 -21.21 -33.90 -14.45
CA ARG A 53 -21.73 -32.65 -15.03
C ARG A 53 -23.19 -32.27 -14.68
N ARG A 54 -23.33 -31.29 -13.78
CA ARG A 54 -24.33 -30.21 -13.85
C ARG A 54 -23.63 -28.90 -13.49
N GLY A 55 -23.98 -27.81 -14.18
CA GLY A 55 -23.35 -26.49 -14.03
C GLY A 55 -23.33 -26.06 -12.56
N LEU A 56 -22.13 -25.97 -12.00
CA LEU A 56 -21.91 -25.43 -10.67
C LEU A 56 -21.95 -23.90 -10.78
N PRO A 57 -22.65 -23.19 -9.88
CA PRO A 57 -22.49 -21.75 -9.76
C PRO A 57 -21.02 -21.43 -9.48
N GLU A 58 -20.51 -20.34 -10.05
CA GLU A 58 -19.16 -19.85 -9.76
C GLU A 58 -18.97 -19.69 -8.24
N LEU A 59 -18.18 -20.59 -7.65
CA LEU A 59 -17.88 -20.58 -6.23
C LEU A 59 -16.90 -19.43 -5.93
N PRO A 60 -17.03 -18.74 -4.78
CA PRO A 60 -16.13 -17.67 -4.41
C PRO A 60 -14.69 -18.18 -4.28
N ALA A 61 -13.72 -17.42 -4.80
CA ALA A 61 -12.31 -17.78 -4.76
C ALA A 61 -11.63 -17.23 -3.49
N PRO A 62 -10.93 -18.05 -2.70
CA PRO A 62 -10.06 -17.53 -1.65
C PRO A 62 -8.79 -16.94 -2.26
N ALA A 63 -8.36 -15.78 -1.75
CA ALA A 63 -7.08 -15.16 -2.09
C ALA A 63 -6.32 -14.78 -0.80
N THR A 64 -5.02 -14.53 -0.92
CA THR A 64 -4.22 -13.95 0.17
C THR A 64 -4.83 -12.60 0.55
N GLY A 65 -5.12 -12.38 1.83
CA GLY A 65 -5.56 -11.06 2.28
C GLY A 65 -4.50 -10.01 1.90
N GLY A 66 -4.92 -8.86 1.37
CA GLY A 66 -3.98 -7.81 0.98
C GLY A 66 -3.15 -7.35 2.20
N GLY A 67 -1.87 -7.09 1.97
CA GLY A 67 -0.94 -6.43 2.87
C GLY A 67 -0.63 -5.04 2.31
N LEU A 68 -1.17 -4.01 2.96
CA LEU A 68 -0.92 -2.62 2.60
C LEU A 68 0.25 -2.05 3.39
N ARG A 69 1.14 -1.32 2.71
CA ARG A 69 2.35 -0.76 3.35
C ARG A 69 2.42 0.76 3.35
N HIS A 70 1.42 1.43 2.78
CA HIS A 70 1.37 2.88 2.69
C HIS A 70 -0.05 3.37 2.98
N ALA A 71 -0.32 3.62 4.25
CA ALA A 71 -1.51 4.31 4.73
C ALA A 71 -1.12 5.24 5.87
N HIS A 72 -1.82 6.35 5.96
CA HIS A 72 -1.71 7.34 7.02
C HIS A 72 -3.00 7.23 7.85
N LEU A 73 -2.87 6.71 9.08
CA LEU A 73 -4.00 6.57 10.02
C LEU A 73 -4.10 7.74 10.99
N ASP A 74 -3.10 8.61 10.99
CA ASP A 74 -3.08 9.96 11.59
C ASP A 74 -3.31 10.03 13.11
N GLU A 75 -3.21 8.89 13.79
CA GLU A 75 -3.42 8.77 15.23
C GLU A 75 -2.11 8.37 15.92
N PRO A 76 -1.69 9.05 17.02
CA PRO A 76 -2.36 10.12 17.76
C PRO A 76 -2.33 11.49 17.08
N GLY A 77 -3.03 12.47 17.65
CA GLY A 77 -2.92 13.88 17.30
C GLY A 77 -3.92 14.38 16.27
N ARG A 78 -4.01 13.72 15.10
CA ARG A 78 -4.94 14.08 14.02
C ARG A 78 -5.92 12.95 13.72
N ALA A 79 -6.37 12.26 14.77
CA ALA A 79 -7.25 11.09 14.67
C ALA A 79 -8.62 11.40 14.05
N GLU A 80 -8.98 12.68 13.92
CA GLU A 80 -10.13 13.15 13.17
C GLU A 80 -9.99 13.01 11.65
N TRP A 81 -8.77 12.92 11.11
CA TRP A 81 -8.52 12.68 9.67
C TRP A 81 -8.84 11.25 9.26
N GLU A 82 -8.44 10.27 10.09
CA GLU A 82 -8.85 8.87 9.97
C GLU A 82 -9.06 8.24 11.36
N GLY A 83 -7.96 7.80 11.97
CA GLY A 83 -7.91 7.03 13.22
C GLY A 83 -7.77 5.52 12.98
N PHE A 84 -7.12 4.83 13.92
CA PHE A 84 -6.87 3.38 13.81
C PHE A 84 -8.17 2.58 13.70
N SER A 85 -9.23 3.01 14.40
CA SER A 85 -10.50 2.29 14.42
C SER A 85 -11.20 2.28 13.06
N THR A 86 -11.38 3.45 12.43
CA THR A 86 -12.05 3.54 11.13
C THR A 86 -11.15 3.04 10.01
N GLY A 87 -9.87 3.39 10.01
CA GLY A 87 -8.93 2.91 9.01
C GLY A 87 -8.78 1.39 8.99
N THR A 88 -8.63 0.73 10.14
CA THR A 88 -8.54 -0.75 10.16
C THR A 88 -9.86 -1.44 9.81
N ARG A 89 -11.01 -0.80 10.06
CA ARG A 89 -12.30 -1.29 9.59
C ARG A 89 -12.46 -1.14 8.08
N ALA A 90 -12.05 -0.01 7.52
CA ALA A 90 -12.02 0.21 6.07
C ALA A 90 -11.09 -0.80 5.38
N ALA A 91 -9.93 -1.07 5.96
CA ALA A 91 -9.02 -2.12 5.50
C ALA A 91 -9.70 -3.50 5.50
N ALA A 92 -10.33 -3.90 6.62
CA ALA A 92 -11.03 -5.17 6.71
C ALA A 92 -12.16 -5.31 5.67
N ALA A 93 -12.94 -4.24 5.45
CA ALA A 93 -13.99 -4.21 4.43
C ALA A 93 -13.43 -4.27 3.00
N GLY A 94 -12.24 -3.73 2.78
CA GLY A 94 -11.51 -3.78 1.51
C GLY A 94 -10.71 -5.06 1.27
N GLY A 95 -10.80 -6.07 2.16
CA GLY A 95 -10.05 -7.33 2.02
C GLY A 95 -8.57 -7.24 2.42
N ILE A 96 -8.17 -6.14 3.06
CA ILE A 96 -6.82 -5.93 3.58
C ILE A 96 -6.77 -6.49 5.01
N THR A 97 -5.71 -7.24 5.32
CA THR A 97 -5.54 -7.96 6.59
C THR A 97 -4.33 -7.49 7.38
N THR A 98 -3.48 -6.67 6.76
CA THR A 98 -2.32 -6.08 7.41
C THR A 98 -2.05 -4.70 6.82
N LEU A 99 -1.85 -3.71 7.68
CA LEU A 99 -1.38 -2.37 7.32
C LEU A 99 0.04 -2.15 7.82
N VAL A 100 0.73 -1.16 7.27
CA VAL A 100 1.88 -0.52 7.91
C VAL A 100 1.65 0.97 7.86
N ASP A 101 1.45 1.55 9.03
CA ASP A 101 1.15 2.95 9.21
C ASP A 101 2.39 3.81 8.97
N MET A 102 2.21 4.90 8.23
CA MET A 102 3.26 5.89 7.95
C MET A 102 3.58 6.72 9.19
N PRO A 103 4.82 7.25 9.32
CA PRO A 103 5.25 7.92 10.55
C PRO A 103 4.76 9.37 10.67
N LEU A 104 4.15 9.94 9.65
CA LEU A 104 3.76 11.35 9.58
C LEU A 104 2.24 11.51 9.60
N ASN A 105 1.79 12.77 9.56
CA ASN A 105 0.41 13.23 9.74
C ASN A 105 -0.19 12.95 11.12
N SER A 106 0.14 11.82 11.75
CA SER A 106 0.02 11.68 13.20
C SER A 106 0.86 12.76 13.90
N TYR A 107 0.37 13.31 15.00
CA TYR A 107 1.08 14.30 15.80
C TYR A 107 1.26 13.82 17.25
N PRO A 108 2.51 13.75 17.76
CA PRO A 108 3.76 13.98 17.04
C PRO A 108 4.07 12.89 16.02
N SER A 109 4.82 13.24 14.98
CA SER A 109 5.36 12.27 14.01
C SER A 109 6.27 11.22 14.67
N THR A 110 6.23 9.98 14.16
CA THR A 110 6.94 8.81 14.69
C THR A 110 8.42 8.80 14.28
N VAL A 111 9.23 9.67 14.90
CA VAL A 111 10.66 9.86 14.60
C VAL A 111 11.60 9.38 15.71
N SER A 112 11.05 8.83 16.79
CA SER A 112 11.77 8.35 17.98
C SER A 112 11.04 7.18 18.66
N GLU A 113 11.71 6.48 19.57
CA GLU A 113 11.11 5.40 20.36
C GLU A 113 9.90 5.90 21.18
N GLU A 114 9.97 7.11 21.75
CA GLU A 114 8.89 7.71 22.53
C GLU A 114 7.67 7.98 21.67
N THR A 115 7.86 8.53 20.47
CA THR A 115 6.76 8.84 19.54
C THR A 115 6.14 7.56 18.97
N LEU A 116 6.92 6.51 18.76
CA LEU A 116 6.39 5.18 18.43
C LEU A 116 5.54 4.63 19.58
N LYS A 117 5.99 4.76 20.83
CA LYS A 117 5.24 4.30 22.00
C LYS A 117 3.89 5.00 22.11
N LEU A 118 3.84 6.32 21.91
CA LEU A 118 2.57 7.07 21.87
C LEU A 118 1.61 6.51 20.81
N LYS A 119 2.14 6.15 19.63
CA LYS A 119 1.36 5.55 18.55
C LYS A 119 0.86 4.14 18.88
N LEU A 120 1.68 3.31 19.52
CA LEU A 120 1.28 1.99 20.00
C LEU A 120 0.19 2.07 21.08
N ASP A 121 0.31 3.01 22.01
CA ASP A 121 -0.68 3.25 23.05
C ASP A 121 -2.01 3.72 22.44
N ALA A 122 -1.95 4.60 21.43
CA ALA A 122 -3.13 5.07 20.72
C ALA A 122 -3.84 3.97 19.90
N ALA A 123 -3.08 3.00 19.38
CA ALA A 123 -3.61 1.86 18.60
C ALA A 123 -4.30 0.78 19.47
N LYS A 124 -4.07 0.78 20.78
CA LYS A 124 -4.55 -0.26 21.69
C LYS A 124 -6.06 -0.46 21.60
N ASP A 125 -6.47 -1.73 21.49
CA ASP A 125 -7.88 -2.18 21.42
C ASP A 125 -8.72 -1.61 20.24
N LYS A 126 -8.10 -0.96 19.25
CA LYS A 126 -8.79 -0.37 18.07
C LYS A 126 -8.61 -1.15 16.77
N LEU A 127 -7.68 -2.11 16.73
CA LEU A 127 -7.22 -2.74 15.49
C LEU A 127 -8.12 -3.90 15.02
N HIS A 128 -8.78 -3.75 13.88
CA HIS A 128 -9.51 -4.85 13.24
C HIS A 128 -8.64 -5.71 12.33
N VAL A 129 -7.49 -5.19 11.91
CA VAL A 129 -6.47 -5.87 11.11
C VAL A 129 -5.11 -5.67 11.78
N ASP A 130 -4.12 -6.51 11.48
CA ASP A 130 -2.80 -6.31 12.07
C ASP A 130 -2.14 -5.02 11.51
N VAL A 131 -1.40 -4.29 12.33
CA VAL A 131 -0.80 -3.00 11.92
C VAL A 131 0.68 -2.95 12.31
N GLY A 132 1.55 -2.80 11.32
CA GLY A 132 2.95 -2.43 11.54
C GLY A 132 3.17 -0.93 11.54
N PHE A 133 4.38 -0.50 11.86
CA PHE A 133 4.71 0.93 11.94
C PHE A 133 6.03 1.22 11.22
N TRP A 134 6.03 2.22 10.35
CA TRP A 134 7.24 2.83 9.83
C TRP A 134 7.73 3.89 10.82
N GLY A 135 9.05 4.09 10.89
CA GLY A 135 9.67 5.24 11.55
C GLY A 135 9.97 6.35 10.55
N GLY A 136 10.21 7.57 11.04
CA GLY A 136 10.62 8.70 10.22
C GLY A 136 12.14 8.88 10.20
N LEU A 137 12.69 9.13 9.00
CA LEU A 137 14.01 9.72 8.82
C LEU A 137 13.81 11.21 8.54
N VAL A 138 14.31 12.04 9.45
CA VAL A 138 14.22 13.51 9.39
C VAL A 138 15.60 14.11 9.68
N PRO A 139 15.91 15.35 9.24
CA PRO A 139 17.20 15.98 9.49
C PRO A 139 17.71 15.84 10.95
N GLU A 140 16.82 15.95 11.93
CA GLU A 140 17.13 15.90 13.36
C GLU A 140 17.68 14.54 13.81
N ASN A 141 17.29 13.43 13.17
CA ASN A 141 17.75 12.08 13.50
C ASN A 141 18.67 11.46 12.44
N ALA A 142 18.70 11.99 11.21
CA ALA A 142 19.41 11.38 10.08
C ALA A 142 20.92 11.27 10.29
N LEU A 143 21.52 12.26 10.96
CA LEU A 143 22.96 12.29 11.28
C LEU A 143 23.28 11.74 12.68
N ASN A 144 22.29 11.13 13.36
CA ASN A 144 22.44 10.57 14.70
C ASN A 144 22.16 9.06 14.68
N PRO A 145 23.19 8.22 14.42
CA PRO A 145 23.02 6.76 14.35
C PRO A 145 22.39 6.17 15.60
N SER A 146 22.73 6.66 16.79
CA SER A 146 22.17 6.14 18.05
C SER A 146 20.66 6.39 18.16
N ALA A 147 20.17 7.55 17.70
CA ALA A 147 18.73 7.83 17.67
C ALA A 147 17.99 6.92 16.69
N LEU A 148 18.55 6.71 15.49
CA LEU A 148 17.98 5.77 14.51
C LEU A 148 18.00 4.34 15.01
N GLU A 149 19.11 3.91 15.64
CA GLU A 149 19.23 2.58 16.23
C GLU A 149 18.22 2.36 17.37
N SER A 150 17.98 3.35 18.24
CA SER A 150 16.91 3.27 19.26
C SER A 150 15.54 3.06 18.60
N LEU A 151 15.17 3.86 17.60
CA LEU A 151 13.90 3.71 16.88
C LEU A 151 13.77 2.34 16.19
N LEU A 152 14.85 1.86 15.56
CA LEU A 152 14.88 0.54 14.92
C LEU A 152 14.77 -0.60 15.95
N ASN A 153 15.46 -0.50 17.09
CA ASN A 153 15.36 -1.49 18.17
C ASN A 153 13.97 -1.49 18.84
N ALA A 154 13.30 -0.33 18.87
CA ALA A 154 11.91 -0.23 19.33
C ALA A 154 10.91 -0.96 18.40
N GLY A 155 11.33 -1.31 17.19
CA GLY A 155 10.64 -2.28 16.35
C GLY A 155 9.92 -1.72 15.11
N VAL A 156 10.23 -0.50 14.65
CA VAL A 156 9.70 -0.02 13.36
C VAL A 156 10.15 -0.93 12.21
N LEU A 157 9.31 -1.14 11.20
CA LEU A 157 9.62 -2.08 10.11
C LEU A 157 10.66 -1.56 9.11
N GLY A 158 10.99 -0.27 9.20
CA GLY A 158 11.88 0.49 8.34
C GLY A 158 11.65 1.98 8.56
N LEU A 159 12.24 2.83 7.72
CA LEU A 159 12.09 4.28 7.82
C LEU A 159 11.44 4.88 6.57
N LYS A 160 10.81 6.04 6.70
CA LYS A 160 10.25 6.84 5.61
C LYS A 160 10.90 8.23 5.60
N SER A 161 11.16 8.76 4.41
CA SER A 161 11.74 10.09 4.17
C SER A 161 10.95 10.86 3.12
N PHE A 162 11.08 12.18 3.12
CA PHE A 162 10.54 13.08 2.09
C PHE A 162 11.65 13.96 1.52
N MET A 163 11.72 14.15 0.20
CA MET A 163 12.68 15.05 -0.46
C MET A 163 12.10 16.42 -0.81
N CYS A 164 10.82 16.63 -0.50
CA CYS A 164 10.12 17.92 -0.57
C CYS A 164 9.32 18.14 0.72
N PRO A 165 8.79 19.34 0.98
CA PRO A 165 7.95 19.58 2.15
C PRO A 165 6.74 18.64 2.20
N SER A 166 6.58 17.94 3.33
CA SER A 166 5.53 16.94 3.55
C SER A 166 4.12 17.54 3.75
N GLY A 167 4.03 18.86 3.90
CA GLY A 167 2.79 19.58 4.23
C GLY A 167 2.59 19.81 5.74
N ILE A 168 3.44 19.22 6.59
CA ILE A 168 3.44 19.44 8.04
C ILE A 168 4.84 19.82 8.54
N ASN A 169 4.89 20.52 9.68
CA ASN A 169 6.15 21.05 10.22
C ASN A 169 6.96 20.04 11.04
N ASP A 170 6.30 19.04 11.64
CA ASP A 170 6.94 18.03 12.49
C ASP A 170 7.51 16.83 11.72
N PHE A 171 7.47 16.89 10.38
CA PHE A 171 8.13 15.95 9.48
C PHE A 171 8.90 16.70 8.37
N PRO A 172 10.02 17.36 8.70
CA PRO A 172 10.79 18.15 7.75
C PRO A 172 11.45 17.30 6.66
N MET A 173 11.67 17.90 5.49
CA MET A 173 12.26 17.23 4.34
C MET A 173 13.76 16.94 4.54
N THR A 174 14.20 15.84 3.94
CA THR A 174 15.60 15.39 3.91
C THR A 174 16.25 15.69 2.55
N ASN A 175 17.58 15.82 2.54
CA ASN A 175 18.38 15.87 1.31
C ASN A 175 19.10 14.52 1.10
N SER A 176 19.87 14.41 0.01
CA SER A 176 20.64 13.20 -0.31
C SER A 176 21.61 12.79 0.80
N THR A 177 22.29 13.74 1.46
CA THR A 177 23.20 13.45 2.58
C THR A 177 22.48 12.80 3.76
N HIS A 178 21.33 13.33 4.18
CA HIS A 178 20.52 12.72 5.24
C HIS A 178 20.12 11.28 4.89
N ILE A 179 19.75 11.04 3.62
CA ILE A 179 19.34 9.73 3.12
C ILE A 179 20.52 8.75 3.10
N GLU A 180 21.68 9.17 2.59
CA GLU A 180 22.91 8.37 2.55
C GLU A 180 23.34 7.93 3.96
N GLU A 181 23.33 8.84 4.94
CA GLU A 181 23.70 8.50 6.32
C GLU A 181 22.66 7.60 7.02
N GLY A 182 21.37 7.83 6.76
CA GLY A 182 20.31 6.94 7.25
C GLY A 182 20.43 5.51 6.72
N LEU A 183 20.82 5.35 5.45
CA LEU A 183 21.00 4.04 4.81
C LEU A 183 22.14 3.23 5.45
N VAL A 184 23.23 3.87 5.87
CA VAL A 184 24.33 3.20 6.58
C VAL A 184 23.83 2.51 7.85
N THR A 185 22.94 3.17 8.59
CA THR A 185 22.35 2.58 9.79
C THR A 185 21.37 1.46 9.44
N LEU A 186 20.49 1.68 8.47
CA LEU A 186 19.50 0.69 8.02
C LEU A 186 20.13 -0.60 7.46
N ALA A 187 21.30 -0.50 6.83
CA ALA A 187 22.04 -1.65 6.31
C ALA A 187 22.29 -2.72 7.38
N LYS A 188 22.64 -2.30 8.60
CA LYS A 188 22.88 -3.20 9.75
C LYS A 188 21.64 -4.02 10.11
N TYR A 189 20.46 -3.42 9.98
CA TYR A 189 19.17 -4.02 10.34
C TYR A 189 18.48 -4.72 9.15
N LYS A 190 18.98 -4.51 7.92
CA LYS A 190 18.40 -5.01 6.67
C LYS A 190 16.92 -4.59 6.51
N ARG A 191 16.63 -3.34 6.83
CA ARG A 191 15.28 -2.73 6.73
C ARG A 191 15.25 -1.68 5.63
N PRO A 192 14.08 -1.45 5.00
CA PRO A 192 13.98 -0.51 3.89
C PRO A 192 13.94 0.95 4.35
N LEU A 193 14.40 1.84 3.47
CA LEU A 193 14.10 3.27 3.48
C LEU A 193 13.07 3.58 2.38
N LEU A 194 11.90 4.03 2.78
CA LEU A 194 10.82 4.46 1.89
C LEU A 194 11.03 5.96 1.58
N ILE A 195 10.97 6.37 0.32
CA ILE A 195 11.30 7.76 -0.07
C ILE A 195 10.20 8.33 -0.95
N HIS A 196 9.59 9.43 -0.50
CA HIS A 196 8.80 10.30 -1.38
C HIS A 196 9.80 11.12 -2.19
N ALA A 197 9.98 10.73 -3.45
CA ALA A 197 10.99 11.26 -4.35
C ALA A 197 10.38 12.34 -5.25
N GLU A 198 10.07 13.51 -4.67
CA GLU A 198 9.88 14.75 -5.41
C GLU A 198 10.88 15.77 -4.85
N ARG A 199 11.53 16.56 -5.71
CA ARG A 199 12.39 17.68 -5.31
C ARG A 199 12.25 18.79 -6.34
N ILE A 200 12.16 20.04 -5.86
CA ILE A 200 12.21 21.21 -6.74
C ILE A 200 13.62 21.33 -7.35
N PRO A 201 13.79 21.27 -8.68
CA PRO A 201 15.09 21.45 -9.31
C PRO A 201 15.65 22.86 -9.09
N ASP A 202 16.98 22.99 -9.00
CA ASP A 202 17.64 24.29 -8.78
C ASP A 202 17.47 25.25 -9.96
N VAL A 203 17.37 24.70 -11.17
CA VAL A 203 17.06 25.44 -12.40
C VAL A 203 15.65 25.08 -12.80
N GLN A 204 14.71 25.99 -12.56
CA GLN A 204 13.38 25.90 -13.14
C GLN A 204 13.46 26.49 -14.54
N ASN A 205 13.14 25.71 -15.57
CA ASN A 205 12.74 26.33 -16.83
C ASN A 205 11.44 27.09 -16.53
N GLU A 206 11.45 28.41 -16.65
CA GLU A 206 10.25 29.26 -16.55
C GLU A 206 9.24 28.98 -17.68
N ASP A 207 9.57 28.05 -18.58
CA ASP A 207 8.74 27.57 -19.68
C ASP A 207 7.45 26.89 -19.14
N GLY A 208 6.41 27.67 -18.82
CA GLY A 208 5.06 27.13 -18.67
C GLY A 208 4.08 27.85 -17.74
N ILE A 209 4.51 28.89 -17.02
CA ILE A 209 3.61 29.72 -16.19
C ILE A 209 3.47 31.11 -16.82
N ASP A 210 3.03 31.16 -18.08
CA ASP A 210 2.55 32.39 -18.69
C ASP A 210 1.03 32.51 -18.48
N GLY A 211 0.60 33.60 -17.83
CA GLY A 211 -0.82 33.97 -17.63
C GLY A 211 -1.37 33.72 -16.22
N GLU A 212 -2.54 34.32 -15.91
CA GLU A 212 -3.32 33.98 -14.72
C GLU A 212 -3.80 32.52 -14.83
N LEU A 213 -3.11 31.60 -14.18
CA LEU A 213 -3.52 30.20 -14.11
C LEU A 213 -4.74 30.07 -13.19
N ASP A 214 -5.83 29.50 -13.70
CA ASP A 214 -7.02 29.21 -12.89
C ASP A 214 -6.66 28.16 -11.82
N PRO A 215 -6.71 28.49 -10.51
CA PRO A 215 -6.40 27.53 -9.45
C PRO A 215 -7.40 26.38 -9.33
N LYS A 216 -8.57 26.46 -9.99
CA LYS A 216 -9.54 25.37 -10.09
C LYS A 216 -9.22 24.38 -11.20
N ALA A 217 -8.44 24.77 -12.19
CA ALA A 217 -8.07 23.88 -13.28
C ALA A 217 -7.10 22.80 -12.78
N TYR A 218 -7.38 21.52 -13.05
CA TYR A 218 -6.46 20.44 -12.63
C TYR A 218 -5.10 20.56 -13.34
N THR A 219 -5.09 21.09 -14.57
CA THR A 219 -3.87 21.38 -15.33
C THR A 219 -2.94 22.37 -14.63
N THR A 220 -3.48 23.35 -13.89
CA THR A 220 -2.70 24.28 -13.06
C THR A 220 -1.95 23.52 -11.97
N TYR A 221 -2.60 22.58 -11.31
CA TYR A 221 -1.94 21.73 -10.31
C TYR A 221 -0.88 20.82 -10.92
N LEU A 222 -1.19 20.19 -12.07
CA LEU A 222 -0.26 19.33 -12.78
C LEU A 222 1.03 20.07 -13.18
N LYS A 223 0.91 21.34 -13.63
CA LYS A 223 2.05 22.21 -13.94
C LYS A 223 2.85 22.62 -12.70
N SER A 224 2.19 22.81 -11.55
CA SER A 224 2.86 23.19 -10.30
C SER A 224 3.79 22.11 -9.73
N ARG A 225 3.59 20.85 -10.14
CA ARG A 225 4.38 19.68 -9.71
C ARG A 225 4.73 18.80 -10.93
N PRO A 226 5.60 19.27 -11.83
CA PRO A 226 5.91 18.56 -13.08
C PRO A 226 6.68 17.26 -12.82
N PRO A 227 6.69 16.29 -13.77
CA PRO A 227 7.50 15.07 -13.68
C PRO A 227 8.99 15.31 -13.39
N ALA A 228 9.51 16.48 -13.79
CA ALA A 228 10.89 16.89 -13.51
C ALA A 228 11.23 16.91 -12.00
N TRP A 229 10.25 17.03 -11.11
CA TRP A 229 10.49 16.94 -9.66
C TRP A 229 10.81 15.51 -9.21
N GLU A 230 10.11 14.53 -9.76
CA GLU A 230 10.41 13.11 -9.52
C GLU A 230 11.78 12.75 -10.11
N GLU A 231 12.03 13.22 -11.34
CA GLU A 231 13.30 13.01 -12.04
C GLU A 231 14.49 13.57 -11.25
N ALA A 232 14.40 14.82 -10.78
CA ALA A 232 15.46 15.46 -10.01
C ALA A 232 15.75 14.72 -8.70
N ALA A 233 14.70 14.30 -7.98
CA ALA A 233 14.86 13.52 -6.76
C ALA A 233 15.55 12.18 -7.03
N ILE A 234 15.15 11.45 -8.08
CA ILE A 234 15.76 10.16 -8.43
C ILE A 234 17.22 10.32 -8.89
N LYS A 235 17.56 11.42 -9.57
CA LYS A 235 18.95 11.76 -9.92
C LYS A 235 19.80 11.99 -8.67
N ASP A 236 19.30 12.70 -7.68
CA ASP A 236 20.01 12.94 -6.41
C ASP A 236 20.22 11.64 -5.60
N LEU A 237 19.37 10.64 -5.81
CA LEU A 237 19.46 9.34 -5.13
C LEU A 237 20.39 8.34 -5.81
N GLN A 238 20.95 8.63 -7.00
CA GLN A 238 21.78 7.66 -7.75
C GLN A 238 22.97 7.15 -6.94
N ARG A 239 23.65 8.04 -6.20
CA ARG A 239 24.75 7.66 -5.32
C ARG A 239 24.28 6.76 -4.17
N ALA A 240 23.20 7.15 -3.50
CA ALA A 240 22.60 6.36 -2.44
C ALA A 240 22.18 4.97 -2.91
N MET A 241 21.62 4.85 -4.13
CA MET A 241 21.28 3.57 -4.75
C MET A 241 22.52 2.72 -5.02
N LYS A 242 23.57 3.31 -5.61
CA LYS A 242 24.84 2.64 -5.85
C LYS A 242 25.47 2.12 -4.55
N ASP A 243 25.39 2.89 -3.48
CA ASP A 243 25.93 2.49 -2.18
C ASP A 243 25.19 1.28 -1.57
N THR A 244 24.01 0.89 -2.07
CA THR A 244 23.31 -0.35 -1.63
C THR A 244 23.79 -1.63 -2.33
N GLU A 245 24.59 -1.50 -3.38
CA GLU A 245 25.17 -2.63 -4.13
C GLU A 245 26.14 -3.45 -3.28
N ILE A 246 26.53 -4.63 -3.77
CA ILE A 246 27.55 -5.47 -3.12
C ILE A 246 28.88 -4.71 -3.10
N GLY A 247 29.48 -4.58 -1.92
CA GLY A 247 30.70 -3.78 -1.69
C GLY A 247 30.45 -2.27 -1.54
N GLY A 248 29.19 -1.82 -1.65
CA GLY A 248 28.80 -0.43 -1.42
C GLY A 248 28.79 -0.04 0.07
N ARG A 249 28.84 1.26 0.34
CA ARG A 249 28.89 1.81 1.71
C ARG A 249 27.70 1.38 2.59
N SER A 250 26.55 1.16 1.96
CA SER A 250 25.28 0.78 2.59
C SER A 250 24.80 -0.60 2.12
N GLU A 251 25.74 -1.50 1.79
CA GLU A 251 25.42 -2.88 1.41
C GLU A 251 24.47 -3.52 2.44
N GLY A 252 23.34 -4.04 1.96
CA GLY A 252 22.31 -4.65 2.80
C GLY A 252 21.14 -3.73 3.12
N ALA A 253 21.27 -2.42 2.93
CA ALA A 253 20.13 -1.51 2.91
C ALA A 253 19.27 -1.75 1.66
N HIS A 254 18.06 -1.18 1.65
CA HIS A 254 17.11 -1.31 0.56
C HIS A 254 16.33 -0.01 0.41
N ILE A 255 16.37 0.59 -0.78
CA ILE A 255 15.60 1.80 -1.10
C ILE A 255 14.25 1.39 -1.69
N HIS A 256 13.19 2.04 -1.25
CA HIS A 256 11.85 1.86 -1.80
C HIS A 256 11.27 3.21 -2.22
N ILE A 257 11.08 3.40 -3.51
CA ILE A 257 10.43 4.60 -4.05
C ILE A 257 8.93 4.43 -3.91
N VAL A 258 8.31 5.26 -3.07
CA VAL A 258 6.87 5.24 -2.85
C VAL A 258 6.12 5.92 -3.99
N HIS A 259 4.88 5.48 -4.22
CA HIS A 259 3.86 6.08 -5.09
C HIS A 259 4.39 6.74 -6.38
N LEU A 260 5.26 6.04 -7.14
CA LEU A 260 5.85 6.57 -8.38
C LEU A 260 4.74 6.88 -9.38
N SER A 261 4.77 8.11 -9.90
CA SER A 261 3.79 8.62 -10.87
C SER A 261 4.40 8.77 -12.26
N ASP A 262 5.64 9.26 -12.41
CA ASP A 262 6.31 9.39 -13.71
C ASP A 262 6.80 8.03 -14.25
N ALA A 263 6.11 7.52 -15.28
CA ALA A 263 6.44 6.28 -15.96
C ALA A 263 7.50 6.44 -17.06
N LYS A 264 8.04 7.64 -17.27
CA LYS A 264 9.03 7.93 -18.32
C LYS A 264 10.44 7.97 -17.74
N THR A 265 10.98 9.17 -17.53
CA THR A 265 12.40 9.36 -17.18
C THR A 265 12.70 8.79 -15.80
N SER A 266 11.83 9.07 -14.82
CA SER A 266 11.97 8.58 -13.45
C SER A 266 12.02 7.05 -13.38
N LEU A 267 11.06 6.38 -14.04
CA LEU A 267 11.06 4.92 -14.14
C LEU A 267 12.30 4.39 -14.88
N GLY A 268 12.73 5.04 -15.96
CA GLY A 268 13.95 4.67 -16.70
C GLY A 268 15.20 4.65 -15.81
N LEU A 269 15.43 5.72 -15.06
CA LEU A 269 16.54 5.83 -14.11
C LEU A 269 16.51 4.73 -13.04
N LEU A 270 15.33 4.39 -12.54
CA LEU A 270 15.17 3.31 -11.54
C LEU A 270 15.39 1.93 -12.14
N LYS A 271 14.99 1.71 -13.40
CA LYS A 271 15.28 0.47 -14.14
C LYS A 271 16.78 0.30 -14.31
N ASP A 272 17.48 1.36 -14.71
CA ASP A 272 18.93 1.32 -14.89
C ASP A 272 19.65 1.04 -13.57
N ALA A 273 19.24 1.70 -12.48
CA ALA A 273 19.79 1.45 -11.14
C ALA A 273 19.60 -0.01 -10.72
N LYS A 274 18.40 -0.59 -10.91
CA LYS A 274 18.14 -2.01 -10.63
C LYS A 274 19.01 -2.94 -11.47
N GLN A 275 19.17 -2.65 -12.77
CA GLN A 275 20.00 -3.45 -13.67
C GLN A 275 21.48 -3.43 -13.30
N ASN A 276 21.95 -2.31 -12.74
CA ASN A 276 23.32 -2.15 -12.25
C ASN A 276 23.55 -2.79 -10.86
N GLY A 277 22.52 -3.36 -10.24
CA GLY A 277 22.62 -4.13 -9.00
C GLY A 277 22.15 -3.40 -7.74
N ALA A 278 21.65 -2.16 -7.87
CA ALA A 278 21.14 -1.43 -6.72
C ALA A 278 19.93 -2.14 -6.10
N ARG A 279 19.86 -2.15 -4.76
CA ARG A 279 18.74 -2.73 -4.01
C ARG A 279 17.61 -1.74 -3.91
N VAL A 280 16.87 -1.61 -5.01
CA VAL A 280 15.76 -0.66 -5.17
C VAL A 280 14.47 -1.41 -5.47
N SER A 281 13.36 -0.91 -4.94
CA SER A 281 12.02 -1.31 -5.33
C SER A 281 11.12 -0.09 -5.50
N ILE A 282 10.01 -0.28 -6.18
CA ILE A 282 9.08 0.76 -6.63
C ILE A 282 7.67 0.28 -6.30
N GLU A 283 6.87 1.15 -5.70
CA GLU A 283 5.40 0.99 -5.70
C GLU A 283 4.76 2.10 -6.54
N THR A 284 3.57 1.80 -7.09
CA THR A 284 2.63 2.81 -7.60
C THR A 284 1.27 2.60 -6.93
N CYS A 285 0.33 3.51 -7.17
CA CYS A 285 -0.97 3.52 -6.51
C CYS A 285 -2.13 3.33 -7.50
N PRO A 286 -3.26 2.73 -7.07
CA PRO A 286 -4.43 2.53 -7.92
C PRO A 286 -4.99 3.80 -8.56
N HIS A 287 -4.85 4.97 -7.94
CA HIS A 287 -5.34 6.21 -8.54
C HIS A 287 -4.55 6.62 -9.79
N TYR A 288 -3.24 6.33 -9.85
CA TYR A 288 -2.44 6.54 -11.07
C TYR A 288 -2.74 5.52 -12.18
N LEU A 289 -3.33 4.38 -11.82
CA LEU A 289 -3.74 3.32 -12.75
C LEU A 289 -5.20 3.46 -13.21
N ALA A 290 -6.04 4.09 -12.39
CA ALA A 290 -7.47 4.22 -12.61
C ALA A 290 -7.84 5.51 -13.34
N PHE A 291 -7.15 6.61 -13.04
CA PHE A 291 -7.48 7.93 -13.53
C PHE A 291 -6.37 8.49 -14.41
N SER A 292 -6.74 9.39 -15.30
CA SER A 292 -5.80 10.29 -15.97
C SER A 292 -6.18 11.76 -15.74
N ALA A 293 -5.22 12.65 -15.96
CA ALA A 293 -5.38 14.09 -15.72
C ALA A 293 -6.54 14.70 -16.51
N GLU A 294 -6.80 14.19 -17.72
CA GLU A 294 -7.89 14.64 -18.59
C GLU A 294 -9.28 14.26 -18.05
N GLU A 295 -9.35 13.29 -17.15
CA GLU A 295 -10.59 12.77 -16.55
C GLU A 295 -10.92 13.44 -15.21
N VAL A 296 -10.00 14.25 -14.65
CA VAL A 296 -10.19 14.94 -13.38
C VAL A 296 -11.04 16.20 -13.60
N PRO A 297 -12.21 16.33 -12.98
CA PRO A 297 -13.02 17.54 -13.10
C PRO A 297 -12.33 18.74 -12.44
N ASP A 298 -12.38 19.88 -13.10
CA ASP A 298 -11.93 21.15 -12.52
C ASP A 298 -12.73 21.45 -11.24
N GLY A 299 -12.03 21.92 -10.21
CA GLY A 299 -12.58 22.14 -8.88
C GLY A 299 -12.75 20.88 -8.02
N ASP A 300 -12.58 19.66 -8.54
CA ASP A 300 -12.74 18.44 -7.74
C ASP A 300 -11.45 18.06 -7.01
N THR A 301 -11.21 18.74 -5.90
CA THR A 301 -10.01 18.58 -5.06
C THR A 301 -9.89 17.22 -4.38
N ARG A 302 -10.90 16.35 -4.47
CA ARG A 302 -10.81 14.95 -4.00
C ARG A 302 -9.76 14.15 -4.78
N PHE A 303 -9.42 14.58 -5.99
CA PHE A 303 -8.39 13.99 -6.84
C PHE A 303 -6.97 14.52 -6.56
N LYS A 304 -6.82 15.56 -5.74
CA LYS A 304 -5.49 16.11 -5.42
C LYS A 304 -4.66 15.08 -4.64
N CYS A 305 -3.51 14.69 -5.17
CA CYS A 305 -2.50 13.86 -4.51
C CYS A 305 -1.09 14.28 -4.95
N ALA A 306 -0.06 13.87 -4.20
CA ALA A 306 1.33 14.20 -4.48
C ALA A 306 2.17 12.91 -4.49
N PRO A 307 2.78 12.51 -5.63
CA PRO A 307 2.76 13.18 -6.94
C PRO A 307 1.35 13.31 -7.58
N PRO A 308 1.14 14.22 -8.55
CA PRO A 308 -0.14 14.33 -9.26
C PRO A 308 -0.49 13.10 -10.11
N ILE A 309 -1.79 12.85 -10.31
CA ILE A 309 -2.29 11.99 -11.41
C ILE A 309 -1.89 12.64 -12.74
N ARG A 310 -1.24 11.86 -13.62
CA ARG A 310 -0.69 12.31 -14.92
C ARG A 310 -1.63 11.97 -16.08
N ASP A 311 -1.21 12.31 -17.29
CA ASP A 311 -1.95 12.05 -18.52
C ASP A 311 -2.23 10.56 -18.79
N SER A 312 -3.13 10.29 -19.72
CA SER A 312 -3.56 8.93 -20.05
C SER A 312 -2.44 8.05 -20.59
N THR A 313 -1.48 8.65 -21.32
CA THR A 313 -0.32 7.94 -21.86
C THR A 313 0.55 7.43 -20.73
N ASN A 314 0.78 8.25 -19.70
CA ASN A 314 1.53 7.87 -18.52
C ASN A 314 0.81 6.77 -17.73
N ARG A 315 -0.52 6.85 -17.57
CA ARG A 315 -1.31 5.77 -16.94
C ARG A 315 -1.11 4.44 -17.67
N ASP A 316 -1.16 4.43 -19.00
CA ASP A 316 -0.97 3.21 -19.78
C ASP A 316 0.47 2.68 -19.65
N ASN A 317 1.48 3.55 -19.65
CA ASN A 317 2.87 3.18 -19.36
C ASN A 317 3.07 2.62 -17.95
N LEU A 318 2.35 3.12 -16.93
CA LEU A 318 2.39 2.56 -15.58
C LEU A 318 1.82 1.13 -15.55
N TRP A 319 0.75 0.87 -16.30
CA TRP A 319 0.19 -0.48 -16.43
C TRP A 319 1.18 -1.43 -17.09
N GLU A 320 1.80 -1.03 -18.20
CA GLU A 320 2.84 -1.82 -18.86
C GLU A 320 4.01 -2.10 -17.91
N ALA A 321 4.52 -1.07 -17.22
CA ALA A 321 5.61 -1.20 -16.26
C ALA A 321 5.27 -2.15 -15.09
N LEU A 322 4.03 -2.17 -14.61
CA LEU A 322 3.58 -3.08 -13.57
C LEU A 322 3.47 -4.53 -14.07
N LEU A 323 2.95 -4.72 -15.29
CA LEU A 323 2.82 -6.03 -15.93
C LEU A 323 4.18 -6.66 -16.25
N ASP A 324 5.12 -5.85 -16.72
CA ASP A 324 6.51 -6.25 -17.04
C ASP A 324 7.37 -6.43 -15.79
N GLY A 325 6.86 -6.09 -14.61
CA GLY A 325 7.55 -6.23 -13.33
C GLY A 325 8.64 -5.19 -13.08
N HIS A 326 8.62 -4.06 -13.80
CA HIS A 326 9.47 -2.91 -13.51
C HIS A 326 9.03 -2.19 -12.24
N ILE A 327 7.70 -2.11 -12.01
CA ILE A 327 7.10 -1.71 -10.73
C ILE A 327 6.85 -2.97 -9.90
N ASP A 328 7.33 -2.98 -8.66
CA ASP A 328 7.34 -4.19 -7.85
C ASP A 328 5.97 -4.43 -7.21
N MET A 329 5.32 -3.42 -6.65
CA MET A 329 4.11 -3.63 -5.87
C MET A 329 3.12 -2.48 -5.96
N LEU A 330 1.94 -2.70 -5.37
CA LEU A 330 0.92 -1.68 -5.23
C LEU A 330 0.76 -1.29 -3.76
N SER A 331 0.48 -0.02 -3.54
CA SER A 331 0.06 0.53 -2.26
C SER A 331 -1.10 1.50 -2.47
N SER A 332 -1.73 1.95 -1.40
CA SER A 332 -2.91 2.82 -1.51
C SER A 332 -2.57 4.31 -1.51
N ASP A 333 -1.45 4.65 -0.87
CA ASP A 333 -1.18 5.96 -0.28
C ASP A 333 -2.45 6.58 0.32
N HIS A 334 -3.11 5.82 1.20
CA HIS A 334 -4.36 6.25 1.79
C HIS A 334 -4.06 7.38 2.75
N SER A 335 -4.38 8.60 2.33
CA SER A 335 -4.03 9.84 3.02
C SER A 335 -5.27 10.75 3.10
N PRO A 336 -6.21 10.41 3.98
CA PRO A 336 -7.39 11.24 4.23
C PRO A 336 -7.00 12.53 4.96
N SER A 337 -7.93 13.48 5.02
CA SER A 337 -7.80 14.70 5.81
C SER A 337 -9.17 15.15 6.28
N ALA A 338 -9.19 16.09 7.23
CA ALA A 338 -10.43 16.76 7.58
C ALA A 338 -11.11 17.39 6.34
N PRO A 339 -12.46 17.36 6.23
CA PRO A 339 -13.20 17.79 5.05
C PRO A 339 -12.96 19.25 4.64
N ASP A 340 -12.80 20.13 5.62
CA ASP A 340 -12.53 21.56 5.45
C ASP A 340 -11.19 21.80 4.75
N LEU A 341 -10.18 20.96 5.01
CA LEU A 341 -8.88 21.05 4.35
C LEU A 341 -8.93 20.65 2.87
N LYS A 342 -9.95 19.89 2.43
CA LYS A 342 -10.11 19.54 1.01
C LYS A 342 -10.58 20.72 0.17
N LEU A 343 -11.15 21.77 0.75
CA LEU A 343 -11.62 22.96 0.01
C LEU A 343 -12.50 22.61 -1.21
N MET A 344 -13.38 21.62 -1.09
CA MET A 344 -14.19 21.11 -2.22
C MET A 344 -15.16 22.16 -2.79
N GLU A 345 -15.65 23.09 -1.97
CA GLU A 345 -16.52 24.18 -2.44
C GLU A 345 -15.73 25.28 -3.17
N GLU A 346 -14.52 25.59 -2.69
CA GLU A 346 -13.63 26.55 -3.37
C GLU A 346 -13.09 25.96 -4.68
N GLY A 347 -12.78 24.66 -4.67
CA GLY A 347 -12.22 23.92 -5.78
C GLY A 347 -10.74 24.24 -6.06
N ASN A 348 -10.05 24.92 -5.15
CA ASN A 348 -8.69 25.39 -5.37
C ASN A 348 -7.66 24.28 -5.17
N PHE A 349 -7.16 23.72 -6.27
CA PHE A 349 -6.16 22.67 -6.22
C PHE A 349 -4.82 23.11 -5.68
N LEU A 350 -4.46 24.40 -5.70
CA LEU A 350 -3.17 24.85 -5.15
C LEU A 350 -3.20 24.87 -3.62
N ARG A 351 -4.35 25.23 -3.02
CA ARG A 351 -4.51 25.36 -1.56
C ARG A 351 -5.01 24.08 -0.87
N ALA A 352 -5.85 23.29 -1.53
CA ALA A 352 -6.47 22.12 -0.91
C ALA A 352 -5.44 21.11 -0.37
N TRP A 353 -5.75 20.37 0.67
CA TRP A 353 -4.89 19.30 1.16
C TRP A 353 -4.87 18.10 0.20
N GLY A 354 -3.68 17.69 -0.22
CA GLY A 354 -3.49 16.54 -1.13
C GLY A 354 -3.51 15.20 -0.38
N GLY A 355 -4.14 14.18 -0.96
CA GLY A 355 -4.19 12.81 -0.46
C GLY A 355 -5.49 12.10 -0.86
N ILE A 356 -5.44 10.82 -1.23
CA ILE A 356 -6.62 10.07 -1.67
C ILE A 356 -7.14 9.14 -0.56
N SER A 357 -8.42 9.24 -0.24
CA SER A 357 -9.10 8.26 0.62
C SER A 357 -9.46 7.00 -0.19
N SER A 358 -8.56 6.02 -0.23
CA SER A 358 -8.66 4.84 -1.12
C SER A 358 -8.73 3.49 -0.40
N LEU A 359 -8.44 3.41 0.90
CA LEU A 359 -8.12 2.17 1.61
C LEU A 359 -9.07 0.98 1.37
N GLN A 360 -10.39 1.21 1.41
CA GLN A 360 -11.40 0.18 1.22
C GLN A 360 -11.52 -0.30 -0.23
N PHE A 361 -11.13 0.53 -1.20
CA PHE A 361 -11.44 0.33 -2.61
C PHE A 361 -10.28 -0.21 -3.42
N VAL A 362 -9.09 -0.36 -2.84
CA VAL A 362 -7.88 -0.69 -3.58
C VAL A 362 -7.98 -1.97 -4.42
N LEU A 363 -8.51 -3.05 -3.84
CA LEU A 363 -8.66 -4.32 -4.56
C LEU A 363 -9.71 -4.22 -5.70
N PRO A 364 -10.95 -3.74 -5.46
CA PRO A 364 -11.91 -3.50 -6.54
C PRO A 364 -11.42 -2.55 -7.63
N VAL A 365 -10.73 -1.47 -7.26
CA VAL A 365 -10.20 -0.49 -8.23
C VAL A 365 -9.14 -1.13 -9.12
N THR A 366 -8.14 -1.80 -8.54
CA THR A 366 -7.11 -2.49 -9.33
C THR A 366 -7.71 -3.57 -10.21
N TRP A 367 -8.65 -4.36 -9.69
CA TRP A 367 -9.30 -5.42 -10.48
C TRP A 367 -10.09 -4.84 -11.67
N SER A 368 -10.93 -3.84 -11.43
CA SER A 368 -11.80 -3.24 -12.45
C SER A 368 -11.01 -2.61 -13.59
N HIS A 369 -9.96 -1.85 -13.28
CA HIS A 369 -9.15 -1.18 -14.30
C HIS A 369 -8.11 -2.10 -14.93
N GLY A 370 -7.68 -3.15 -14.21
CA GLY A 370 -6.73 -4.14 -14.70
C GLY A 370 -7.33 -5.16 -15.67
N LYS A 371 -8.66 -5.37 -15.66
CA LYS A 371 -9.35 -6.33 -16.54
C LYS A 371 -9.01 -6.15 -18.02
N LYS A 372 -8.96 -4.90 -18.50
CA LYS A 372 -8.63 -4.61 -19.91
C LYS A 372 -7.20 -5.00 -20.30
N TYR A 373 -6.30 -5.14 -19.31
CA TYR A 373 -4.93 -5.61 -19.50
C TYR A 373 -4.76 -7.11 -19.18
N GLY A 374 -5.84 -7.82 -18.85
CA GLY A 374 -5.78 -9.27 -18.59
C GLY A 374 -5.06 -9.68 -17.31
N ILE A 375 -5.09 -8.85 -16.25
CA ILE A 375 -4.42 -9.19 -14.99
C ILE A 375 -4.99 -10.48 -14.38
N SER A 376 -4.10 -11.27 -13.80
CA SER A 376 -4.45 -12.52 -13.10
C SER A 376 -4.61 -12.32 -11.60
N LEU A 377 -5.33 -13.24 -10.94
CA LEU A 377 -5.41 -13.28 -9.47
C LEU A 377 -4.04 -13.48 -8.81
N ASN A 378 -3.10 -14.14 -9.48
CA ASN A 378 -1.74 -14.35 -8.97
C ASN A 378 -0.93 -13.04 -8.98
N GLN A 379 -1.03 -12.24 -10.05
CA GLN A 379 -0.47 -10.88 -10.05
C GLN A 379 -1.13 -10.04 -8.96
N LEU A 380 -2.45 -10.16 -8.85
CA LEU A 380 -3.31 -9.75 -7.74
C LEU A 380 -2.63 -9.89 -6.36
N ALA A 381 -2.44 -11.15 -5.98
CA ALA A 381 -1.83 -11.59 -4.74
C ALA A 381 -0.37 -11.14 -4.61
N SER A 382 0.41 -11.12 -5.69
CA SER A 382 1.82 -10.74 -5.63
C SER A 382 1.98 -9.25 -5.33
N TRP A 383 1.27 -8.38 -6.06
CA TRP A 383 1.35 -6.93 -5.93
C TRP A 383 0.78 -6.41 -4.61
N TRP A 384 -0.32 -7.00 -4.12
CA TRP A 384 -1.00 -6.53 -2.92
C TRP A 384 -0.65 -7.27 -1.65
N SER A 385 0.03 -8.41 -1.69
CA SER A 385 0.22 -9.24 -0.50
C SER A 385 1.64 -9.76 -0.36
N GLU A 386 2.15 -10.52 -1.33
CA GLU A 386 3.47 -11.15 -1.24
C GLU A 386 4.62 -10.12 -1.20
N ARG A 387 4.73 -9.27 -2.23
CA ARG A 387 5.82 -8.30 -2.35
C ARG A 387 5.77 -7.23 -1.25
N PRO A 388 4.59 -6.70 -0.88
CA PRO A 388 4.47 -5.87 0.31
C PRO A 388 4.93 -6.58 1.60
N ALA A 389 4.60 -7.86 1.81
CA ALA A 389 5.09 -8.61 2.97
C ALA A 389 6.60 -8.79 2.98
N MET A 390 7.21 -9.00 1.82
CA MET A 390 8.66 -9.06 1.69
C MET A 390 9.34 -7.74 2.05
N LEU A 391 8.85 -6.61 1.52
CA LEU A 391 9.39 -5.28 1.80
C LEU A 391 9.41 -4.98 3.31
N ALA A 392 8.31 -5.29 4.00
CA ALA A 392 8.18 -5.05 5.44
C ALA A 392 8.76 -6.17 6.33
N GLY A 393 9.45 -7.16 5.75
CA GLY A 393 10.10 -8.24 6.50
C GLY A 393 9.15 -9.23 7.17
N LEU A 394 7.89 -9.34 6.72
CA LEU A 394 6.85 -10.14 7.38
C LEU A 394 6.82 -11.60 6.91
N LYS A 395 7.77 -12.40 7.40
CA LYS A 395 8.03 -13.80 6.98
C LYS A 395 6.86 -14.81 7.07
N LYS A 396 5.76 -14.48 7.75
CA LYS A 396 4.60 -15.38 7.97
C LYS A 396 3.28 -14.82 7.46
N LYS A 397 3.36 -13.80 6.60
CA LYS A 397 2.24 -13.12 5.96
C LYS A 397 2.52 -13.03 4.47
N GLY A 398 1.52 -12.68 3.67
CA GLY A 398 1.70 -12.48 2.24
C GLY A 398 1.36 -13.68 1.35
N ALA A 399 1.15 -14.88 1.93
CA ALA A 399 0.93 -16.11 1.19
C ALA A 399 -0.01 -17.08 1.94
N ILE A 400 -0.73 -17.93 1.18
CA ILE A 400 -1.51 -19.05 1.73
C ILE A 400 -0.62 -20.30 1.72
N LEU A 401 0.11 -20.50 2.81
CA LEU A 401 1.04 -21.62 2.98
C LEU A 401 0.93 -22.21 4.40
N PRO A 402 1.17 -23.52 4.60
CA PRO A 402 1.25 -24.11 5.93
C PRO A 402 2.24 -23.34 6.83
N GLY A 403 1.82 -23.04 8.06
CA GLY A 403 2.62 -22.27 9.02
C GLY A 403 2.56 -20.74 8.90
N TYR A 404 1.96 -20.20 7.83
CA TYR A 404 1.64 -18.78 7.71
C TYR A 404 0.40 -18.43 8.55
N ARG A 405 0.22 -17.12 8.82
CA ARG A 405 -0.99 -16.58 9.44
C ARG A 405 -2.18 -16.82 8.50
N ALA A 406 -3.32 -17.17 9.06
CA ALA A 406 -4.57 -17.37 8.32
C ALA A 406 -5.22 -16.03 7.98
N ASP A 407 -4.53 -15.23 7.19
CA ASP A 407 -4.96 -13.92 6.68
C ASP A 407 -5.53 -14.09 5.27
N ILE A 408 -6.86 -14.09 5.16
CA ILE A 408 -7.58 -14.54 3.95
C ILE A 408 -8.66 -13.53 3.60
N VAL A 409 -8.79 -13.26 2.30
CA VAL A 409 -9.95 -12.58 1.75
C VAL A 409 -10.75 -13.55 0.89
N VAL A 410 -12.08 -13.51 1.07
CA VAL A 410 -13.05 -14.21 0.23
C VAL A 410 -13.77 -13.13 -0.57
N TRP A 411 -13.70 -13.21 -1.89
CA TRP A 411 -14.24 -12.19 -2.79
C TRP A 411 -14.89 -12.78 -4.04
N LYS A 412 -15.76 -12.00 -4.68
CA LYS A 412 -16.39 -12.29 -5.98
C LYS A 412 -15.82 -11.34 -7.03
N PRO A 413 -14.82 -11.77 -7.83
CA PRO A 413 -14.13 -10.89 -8.79
C PRO A 413 -15.08 -10.28 -9.83
N GLU A 414 -16.08 -11.05 -10.28
CA GLU A 414 -17.00 -10.60 -11.35
C GLU A 414 -18.23 -9.84 -10.83
N ALA A 415 -18.48 -9.86 -9.52
CA ALA A 415 -19.61 -9.13 -8.96
C ALA A 415 -19.37 -7.62 -9.06
N GLN A 416 -20.25 -6.93 -9.77
CA GLN A 416 -20.25 -5.48 -9.92
C GLN A 416 -21.03 -4.78 -8.81
N PHE A 417 -20.62 -3.56 -8.49
CA PHE A 417 -21.31 -2.67 -7.55
C PHE A 417 -21.00 -1.21 -7.89
N HIS A 418 -21.88 -0.30 -7.48
CA HIS A 418 -21.67 1.14 -7.60
C HIS A 418 -21.19 1.70 -6.26
N LEU A 419 -20.24 2.62 -6.30
CA LEU A 419 -19.80 3.41 -5.14
C LEU A 419 -20.69 4.66 -4.98
N ASP A 420 -21.98 4.45 -4.81
CA ASP A 420 -22.95 5.49 -4.52
C ASP A 420 -23.26 5.56 -3.00
N ASP A 421 -24.20 6.41 -2.60
CA ASP A 421 -24.59 6.60 -1.20
C ASP A 421 -25.15 5.33 -0.53
N SER A 422 -25.54 4.32 -1.30
CA SER A 422 -26.01 3.03 -0.78
C SER A 422 -24.85 2.09 -0.42
N HIS A 423 -23.64 2.35 -0.94
CA HIS A 423 -22.48 1.52 -0.64
C HIS A 423 -21.88 1.89 0.73
N PRO A 424 -21.72 0.93 1.65
CA PRO A 424 -21.18 1.22 2.97
C PRO A 424 -19.70 1.58 2.88
N VAL A 425 -19.34 2.83 3.19
CA VAL A 425 -17.96 3.29 3.31
C VAL A 425 -17.56 3.41 4.79
N TYR A 426 -16.40 2.86 5.14
CA TYR A 426 -15.91 2.77 6.51
C TYR A 426 -14.73 3.70 6.85
N HIS A 427 -14.24 4.45 5.86
CA HIS A 427 -13.35 5.59 6.10
C HIS A 427 -14.01 6.59 7.05
N LYS A 428 -13.19 7.37 7.76
CA LYS A 428 -13.67 8.43 8.66
C LYS A 428 -14.57 9.44 7.96
N HIS A 429 -14.19 9.86 6.76
CA HIS A 429 -14.95 10.80 5.92
C HIS A 429 -15.54 10.08 4.69
N ARG A 430 -16.72 9.50 4.87
CA ARG A 430 -17.37 8.58 3.92
C ARG A 430 -17.70 9.18 2.55
N ASN A 431 -17.93 10.48 2.51
CA ASN A 431 -18.28 11.25 1.31
C ASN A 431 -17.05 11.82 0.58
N ILE A 432 -15.83 11.50 1.03
CA ILE A 432 -14.59 12.03 0.46
C ILE A 432 -13.77 10.86 -0.08
N SER A 433 -13.92 10.60 -1.39
CA SER A 433 -13.03 9.74 -2.16
C SER A 433 -13.14 10.06 -3.64
N ALA A 434 -12.02 9.98 -4.37
CA ALA A 434 -11.98 10.14 -5.83
C ALA A 434 -12.74 9.01 -6.57
N TYR A 435 -13.03 7.90 -5.90
CA TYR A 435 -13.73 6.75 -6.48
C TYR A 435 -15.25 6.81 -6.34
N LEU A 436 -15.81 7.79 -5.63
CA LEU A 436 -17.26 7.90 -5.48
C LEU A 436 -17.94 8.11 -6.84
N GLY A 437 -19.12 7.50 -7.00
CA GLY A 437 -19.90 7.49 -8.23
C GLY A 437 -19.39 6.51 -9.30
N LYS A 438 -18.28 5.79 -9.07
CA LYS A 438 -17.74 4.83 -10.04
C LYS A 438 -18.42 3.46 -9.89
N GLN A 439 -18.57 2.76 -11.01
CA GLN A 439 -18.92 1.35 -11.03
C GLN A 439 -17.64 0.51 -10.96
N LEU A 440 -17.57 -0.43 -10.03
CA LEU A 440 -16.43 -1.32 -9.84
C LEU A 440 -16.89 -2.79 -9.84
N SER A 441 -15.93 -3.69 -9.98
CA SER A 441 -16.07 -5.13 -9.85
C SER A 441 -15.06 -5.68 -8.84
N GLY A 442 -15.37 -6.82 -8.24
CA GLY A 442 -14.54 -7.44 -7.20
C GLY A 442 -15.10 -7.23 -5.80
N LYS A 443 -16.33 -7.68 -5.55
CA LYS A 443 -16.98 -7.52 -4.24
C LYS A 443 -16.31 -8.39 -3.18
N ILE A 444 -15.86 -7.78 -2.08
CA ILE A 444 -15.38 -8.49 -0.89
C ILE A 444 -16.59 -9.11 -0.16
N LEU A 445 -16.52 -10.41 0.13
CA LEU A 445 -17.56 -11.11 0.89
C LEU A 445 -17.18 -11.25 2.36
N SER A 446 -15.92 -11.60 2.62
CA SER A 446 -15.43 -11.83 3.97
C SER A 446 -13.92 -11.63 4.07
N THR A 447 -13.48 -11.20 5.24
CA THR A 447 -12.06 -11.00 5.55
C THR A 447 -11.75 -11.69 6.87
N PHE A 448 -10.66 -12.45 6.88
CA PHE A 448 -10.15 -13.17 8.04
C PHE A 448 -8.77 -12.65 8.41
N VAL A 449 -8.57 -12.33 9.68
CA VAL A 449 -7.27 -11.93 10.25
C VAL A 449 -6.86 -12.98 11.25
N SER A 450 -5.79 -13.70 10.92
CA SER A 450 -5.23 -14.77 11.75
C SER A 450 -6.26 -15.83 12.14
N GLY A 451 -7.16 -16.14 11.21
CA GLY A 451 -8.26 -17.10 11.37
C GLY A 451 -9.53 -16.52 11.99
N ASN A 452 -9.52 -15.28 12.49
CA ASN A 452 -10.73 -14.64 13.02
C ASN A 452 -11.51 -13.97 11.89
N LEU A 453 -12.80 -14.21 11.80
CA LEU A 453 -13.68 -13.49 10.88
C LEU A 453 -13.85 -12.04 11.37
N VAL A 454 -13.30 -11.08 10.62
CA VAL A 454 -13.32 -9.65 11.01
C VAL A 454 -14.33 -8.82 10.23
N PHE A 455 -14.71 -9.29 9.05
CA PHE A 455 -15.72 -8.67 8.20
C PHE A 455 -16.46 -9.74 7.43
N ALA A 456 -17.79 -9.67 7.39
CA ALA A 456 -18.65 -10.49 6.53
C ALA A 456 -20.00 -9.81 6.34
N GLU A 457 -20.60 -9.97 5.15
CA GLU A 457 -21.96 -9.48 4.86
C GLU A 457 -22.15 -8.00 5.24
N ASP A 458 -21.17 -7.18 4.88
CA ASP A 458 -21.17 -5.74 5.16
C ASP A 458 -21.23 -5.39 6.66
N LYS A 459 -20.72 -6.27 7.53
CA LYS A 459 -20.64 -6.08 8.98
C LYS A 459 -19.26 -6.44 9.52
N HIS A 460 -18.73 -5.61 10.42
CA HIS A 460 -17.51 -5.89 11.17
C HIS A 460 -17.80 -6.79 12.37
N ALA A 461 -16.78 -7.56 12.78
CA ALA A 461 -16.78 -8.20 14.09
C ALA A 461 -16.92 -7.16 15.21
N LYS A 462 -17.59 -7.54 16.30
CA LYS A 462 -17.79 -6.64 17.45
C LYS A 462 -16.49 -6.30 18.18
N ALA A 463 -15.52 -7.21 18.18
CA ALA A 463 -14.27 -7.07 18.89
C ALA A 463 -13.11 -6.90 17.89
N ALA A 464 -12.24 -5.94 18.17
CA ALA A 464 -10.94 -5.80 17.52
C ALA A 464 -10.08 -7.05 17.83
N CYS A 465 -9.44 -7.63 16.80
CA CYS A 465 -8.57 -8.79 16.95
C CYS A 465 -7.20 -8.63 16.28
N GLY A 466 -6.98 -7.50 15.62
CA GLY A 466 -5.68 -7.15 15.03
C GLY A 466 -4.67 -6.85 16.12
N ALA A 467 -3.40 -7.07 15.81
CA ALA A 467 -2.29 -6.82 16.71
C ALA A 467 -1.26 -5.86 16.08
N PRO A 468 -0.55 -5.07 16.90
CA PRO A 468 0.63 -4.36 16.43
C PRO A 468 1.71 -5.34 15.97
N ILE A 469 2.39 -5.02 14.87
CA ILE A 469 3.53 -5.77 14.33
C ILE A 469 4.78 -4.92 14.50
N LEU A 470 5.69 -5.41 15.33
CA LEU A 470 7.02 -4.83 15.51
C LEU A 470 8.07 -5.79 14.94
N ALA A 471 9.09 -5.21 14.32
CA ALA A 471 10.28 -5.95 13.94
C ALA A 471 10.98 -6.46 15.21
N LYS A 472 11.49 -7.69 15.14
CA LYS A 472 12.22 -8.35 16.23
C LYS A 472 13.71 -8.23 16.06
#